data_AF-W1Y5C1-F1
#
_entry.id   AF-W1Y5C1-F1
#
_cell.length_a   1.000
_cell.length_b   1.000
_cell.length_c   1.000
_cell.angle_alpha   90.00
_cell.angle_beta   90.00
_cell.angle_gamma   90.00
#
_symmetry.space_group_name_H-M   'P 1'
#
loop_
_entity.id
_entity.type
_entity.pdbx_description
1 polymer ?
#
loop_
_entity_poly.entity_id
_entity_poly.type
_entity_poly.pdbx_seq_one_letter_code
_entity_poly.pdbx_strand_id
1 'polypeptide(L)'
;MKLEDELSSIEIFTSNIENPVIKQRVYQVLSWNIIKSTRYKRMFYILSILILILNASIPVINQIEKFPIVVTIIASISSVITGIITLINFKDVWYRYRVTAEKIKTECM
;
A
#
# COMPACT_ATOMS: atom_id res chain seq x y z
N MET A 1 8.10 -3.82 10.62
CA MET A 1 7.81 -5.19 10.20
C MET A 1 8.22 -5.32 8.75
N LYS A 2 9.32 -6.03 8.46
CA LYS A 2 9.76 -6.22 7.08
C LYS A 2 8.90 -7.31 6.45
N LEU A 3 8.70 -7.21 5.13
CA LEU A 3 7.93 -8.19 4.37
C LEU A 3 8.50 -9.61 4.54
N GLU A 4 9.82 -9.72 4.60
CA GLU A 4 10.55 -10.97 4.80
C GLU A 4 10.21 -11.64 6.14
N ASP A 5 10.15 -10.87 7.22
CA ASP A 5 9.76 -11.36 8.55
C ASP A 5 8.31 -11.89 8.57
N GLU A 6 7.40 -11.26 7.81
CA GLU A 6 6.02 -11.75 7.71
C GLU A 6 5.91 -13.03 6.89
N LEU A 7 6.66 -13.12 5.79
CA LEU A 7 6.63 -14.29 4.92
C LEU A 7 7.23 -15.52 5.61
N SER A 8 8.28 -15.35 6.41
CA SER A 8 8.85 -16.46 7.20
C SER A 8 7.88 -16.97 8.28
N SER A 9 7.08 -16.08 8.88
CA SER A 9 6.10 -16.47 9.89
C SER A 9 4.95 -17.33 9.35
N ILE A 10 4.70 -17.35 8.03
CA ILE A 10 3.62 -18.15 7.41
C ILE A 10 3.76 -19.64 7.73
N GLU A 11 5.00 -20.14 7.81
CA GLU A 11 5.26 -21.55 8.08
C GLU A 11 4.73 -21.98 9.45
N ILE A 12 4.80 -21.09 10.44
CA ILE A 12 4.29 -21.30 11.79
C ILE A 12 2.77 -21.49 11.78
N PHE A 13 2.05 -20.71 10.96
CA PHE A 13 0.58 -20.81 10.88
C PHE A 13 0.10 -21.98 10.04
N THR A 14 0.95 -22.58 9.22
CA THR A 14 0.56 -23.65 8.29
C THR A 14 1.09 -25.02 8.71
N SER A 15 1.78 -25.12 9.86
CA SER A 15 2.36 -26.36 10.37
C SER A 15 1.31 -27.40 10.77
N ASN A 16 0.14 -26.95 11.24
CA ASN A 16 -0.94 -27.81 11.73
C ASN A 16 -1.80 -28.42 10.60
N ILE A 17 -1.53 -28.06 9.34
CA ILE A 17 -2.27 -28.57 8.18
C ILE A 17 -1.64 -29.88 7.71
N GLU A 18 -2.32 -31.00 7.98
CA GLU A 18 -1.84 -32.35 7.58
C GLU A 18 -1.81 -32.55 6.06
N ASN A 19 -2.79 -32.00 5.33
CA ASN A 19 -2.88 -32.18 3.89
C ASN A 19 -1.92 -31.24 3.14
N PRO A 20 -0.92 -31.77 2.39
CA PRO A 20 0.11 -30.95 1.75
C PRO A 20 -0.46 -30.03 0.66
N VAL A 21 -1.52 -30.45 -0.05
CA VAL A 21 -2.16 -29.63 -1.09
C VAL A 21 -2.86 -28.43 -0.47
N ILE A 22 -3.58 -28.65 0.63
CA ILE A 22 -4.25 -27.57 1.37
C ILE A 22 -3.21 -26.62 1.96
N LYS A 23 -2.14 -27.16 2.58
CA LYS A 23 -1.04 -26.39 3.14
C LYS A 23 -0.42 -25.45 2.09
N GLN A 24 -0.09 -25.97 0.91
CA GLN A 24 0.49 -25.18 -0.16
C GLN A 24 -0.47 -24.09 -0.67
N ARG A 25 -1.77 -24.41 -0.79
CA ARG A 25 -2.77 -23.44 -1.22
C ARG A 25 -2.94 -22.30 -0.21
N VAL A 26 -3.01 -22.62 1.09
CA VAL A 26 -3.07 -21.62 2.16
C VAL A 26 -1.82 -20.75 2.17
N TYR A 27 -0.64 -21.35 2.04
CA TYR A 27 0.63 -20.62 1.91
C TYR A 27 0.61 -19.62 0.74
N GLN A 28 0.17 -20.05 -0.43
CA GLN A 28 0.07 -19.20 -1.62
C GLN A 28 -0.90 -18.04 -1.43
N VAL A 29 -2.09 -18.30 -0.89
CA VAL A 29 -3.09 -17.26 -0.65
C VAL A 29 -2.59 -16.28 0.41
N LEU A 30 -2.01 -16.75 1.50
CA LEU A 30 -1.54 -15.90 2.59
C LEU A 30 -0.37 -15.01 2.15
N SER A 31 0.63 -15.59 1.48
CA SER A 31 1.77 -14.85 0.92
C SER A 31 1.32 -13.80 -0.09
N TRP A 32 0.40 -14.13 -1.00
CA TRP A 32 -0.15 -13.17 -1.97
C TRP A 32 -0.83 -11.97 -1.29
N ASN A 33 -1.66 -12.22 -0.27
CA ASN A 33 -2.35 -11.17 0.47
C ASN A 33 -1.35 -10.28 1.23
N ILE A 34 -0.33 -10.87 1.87
CA ILE A 34 0.71 -10.14 2.61
C ILE A 34 1.54 -9.24 1.66
N ILE A 35 1.99 -9.80 0.53
CA ILE A 35 2.77 -9.07 -0.48
C ILE A 35 1.94 -7.92 -1.05
N LYS A 36 0.69 -8.17 -1.44
CA LYS A 36 -0.19 -7.11 -1.95
C LYS A 36 -0.44 -6.04 -0.92
N SER A 37 -0.86 -6.39 0.30
CA SER A 37 -1.08 -5.43 1.40
C SER A 37 0.14 -4.51 1.57
N THR A 38 1.34 -5.08 1.63
CA THR A 38 2.59 -4.32 1.81
C THR A 38 2.88 -3.40 0.63
N ARG A 39 2.68 -3.87 -0.61
CA ARG A 39 2.89 -3.06 -1.82
C ARG A 39 1.90 -1.89 -1.91
N TYR A 40 0.62 -2.13 -1.65
CA TYR A 40 -0.41 -1.08 -1.65
C TYR A 40 -0.18 -0.06 -0.53
N LYS A 41 0.22 -0.51 0.66
CA LYS A 41 0.64 0.36 1.76
C LYS A 41 1.80 1.26 1.33
N ARG A 42 2.85 0.70 0.74
CA ARG A 42 4.03 1.46 0.28
C ARG A 42 3.66 2.48 -0.80
N MET A 43 2.86 2.08 -1.80
CA MET A 43 2.39 2.96 -2.86
C MET A 43 1.56 4.12 -2.30
N PHE A 44 0.65 3.85 -1.37
CA PHE A 44 -0.13 4.87 -0.70
C PHE A 44 0.76 5.91 -0.01
N TYR A 45 1.74 5.46 0.79
CA TYR A 45 2.65 6.39 1.48
C TYR A 45 3.52 7.19 0.51
N ILE A 46 4.07 6.56 -0.54
CA ILE A 46 4.89 7.27 -1.54
C ILE A 46 4.07 8.36 -2.23
N LEU A 47 2.87 8.04 -2.73
CA LEU A 47 2.03 9.02 -3.42
C LEU A 47 1.54 10.12 -2.47
N SER A 48 1.22 9.78 -1.22
CA SER A 48 0.80 10.77 -0.21
C SER A 48 1.92 11.73 0.14
N ILE A 49 3.15 11.23 0.33
CA ILE A 49 4.33 12.08 0.58
C ILE A 49 4.61 12.96 -0.63
N LEU A 50 4.50 12.43 -1.84
CA LEU A 50 4.71 13.20 -3.06
C LEU A 50 3.69 14.36 -3.20
N ILE A 51 2.41 14.10 -2.94
CA ILE A 51 1.38 15.15 -2.90
C ILE A 51 1.73 16.21 -1.85
N LEU A 52 2.15 15.78 -0.65
CA LEU A 52 2.51 16.69 0.43
C LEU A 52 3.66 17.62 0.01
N ILE A 53 4.70 17.08 -0.62
CA ILE A 53 5.84 17.86 -1.12
C ILE A 53 5.40 18.82 -2.22
N LEU A 54 4.61 18.35 -3.20
CA LEU A 54 4.10 19.19 -4.29
C LEU A 54 3.27 20.36 -3.75
N ASN A 55 2.32 20.09 -2.86
CA ASN A 55 1.48 21.12 -2.27
C ASN A 55 2.27 22.10 -1.39
N ALA A 56 3.26 21.62 -0.64
CA ALA A 56 4.13 22.47 0.18
C ALA A 56 5.06 23.38 -0.66
N SER A 57 5.40 22.96 -1.89
CA SER A 57 6.23 23.76 -2.80
C SER A 57 5.50 24.95 -3.42
N ILE A 58 4.16 24.89 -3.55
CA ILE A 58 3.35 25.93 -4.21
C ILE A 58 3.55 27.30 -3.54
N PRO A 59 3.39 27.46 -2.21
CA PRO A 59 3.59 28.76 -1.55
C PRO A 59 5.00 29.32 -1.72
N VAL A 60 6.02 28.46 -1.71
CA VAL A 60 7.43 28.86 -1.86
C VAL A 60 7.68 29.43 -3.26
N ILE A 61 7.16 28.77 -4.29
CA ILE A 61 7.30 29.22 -5.68
C ILE A 61 6.49 30.50 -5.92
N ASN A 62 5.32 30.62 -5.28
CA ASN A 62 4.45 31.78 -5.45
C ASN A 62 5.10 33.09 -4.97
N GLN A 63 6.01 33.03 -3.99
CA GLN A 63 6.77 34.19 -3.51
C GLN A 63 7.80 34.73 -4.53
N ILE A 64 8.11 33.97 -5.59
CA ILE A 64 9.17 34.33 -6.54
C ILE A 64 8.63 35.17 -7.72
N GLU A 65 7.33 35.47 -7.77
CA GLU A 65 6.55 36.28 -8.77
C GLU A 65 6.76 35.95 -10.27
N LYS A 66 7.77 35.18 -10.65
CA LYS A 66 8.21 34.98 -12.04
C LYS A 66 7.59 33.77 -12.73
N PHE A 67 6.91 32.87 -12.01
CA PHE A 67 6.54 31.55 -12.56
C PHE A 67 5.12 31.08 -12.20
N PRO A 68 4.05 31.84 -12.53
CA PRO A 68 2.67 31.41 -12.27
C PRO A 68 2.30 30.10 -12.99
N ILE A 69 2.87 29.87 -14.18
CA ILE A 69 2.66 28.63 -14.95
C ILE A 69 3.16 27.40 -14.19
N VAL A 70 4.28 27.52 -13.47
CA VAL A 70 4.87 26.40 -12.70
C VAL A 70 3.94 25.99 -11.56
N VAL A 71 3.33 26.96 -10.88
CA VAL A 71 2.34 26.70 -9.82
C VAL A 71 1.14 25.93 -10.38
N THR A 72 0.60 26.35 -11.53
CA THR A 72 -0.53 25.67 -12.18
C THR A 72 -0.18 24.24 -12.58
N ILE A 73 1.04 23.99 -13.08
CA ILE A 73 1.50 22.64 -13.43
C ILE A 73 1.57 21.75 -12.18
N ILE A 74 2.19 22.25 -11.10
CA ILE A 74 2.31 21.50 -9.84
C ILE A 74 0.94 21.18 -9.24
N ALA A 75 0.03 22.16 -9.22
CA ALA A 75 -1.33 21.98 -8.73
C ALA A 75 -2.11 20.95 -9.56
N SER A 76 -1.95 20.96 -10.89
CA SER A 76 -2.57 20.00 -11.80
C SER A 76 -2.05 18.58 -11.55
N ILE A 77 -0.74 18.41 -11.43
CA ILE A 77 -0.11 17.11 -11.13
C ILE A 77 -0.60 16.60 -9.77
N SER A 78 -0.60 17.44 -8.73
CA SER A 78 -1.08 17.09 -7.39
C SER A 78 -2.55 16.62 -7.42
N SER A 79 -3.39 17.30 -8.20
CA SER A 79 -4.81 16.95 -8.36
C SER A 79 -5.00 15.59 -9.04
N VAL A 80 -4.24 15.31 -10.10
CA VAL A 80 -4.28 14.00 -10.78
C VAL A 80 -3.86 12.88 -9.84
N ILE A 81 -2.79 13.07 -9.06
CA ILE A 81 -2.31 12.05 -8.13
C ILE A 81 -3.32 11.83 -7.01
N THR A 82 -3.93 12.89 -6.50
CA THR A 82 -5.02 12.81 -5.51
C THR A 82 -6.22 12.03 -6.06
N GLY A 83 -6.59 12.29 -7.32
CA GLY A 83 -7.61 11.54 -8.03
C GLY A 83 -7.28 10.05 -8.15
N ILE A 84 -6.04 9.71 -8.51
CA ILE A 84 -5.57 8.31 -8.58
C ILE A 84 -5.63 7.63 -7.21
N ILE A 85 -5.18 8.30 -6.14
CA ILE A 85 -5.24 7.75 -4.77
C ILE A 85 -6.69 7.45 -4.37
N THR A 86 -7.59 8.39 -4.67
CA THR A 86 -9.01 8.30 -4.32
C THR A 86 -9.72 7.22 -5.13
N LEU A 87 -9.48 7.15 -6.44
CA LEU A 87 -10.09 6.18 -7.35
C LEU A 87 -9.73 4.74 -7.01
N ILE A 88 -8.44 4.48 -6.76
CA ILE A 88 -7.97 3.14 -6.39
C ILE A 88 -8.34 2.82 -4.94
N ASN A 89 -8.54 3.85 -4.11
CA ASN A 89 -8.79 3.73 -2.68
C ASN A 89 -7.72 2.87 -2.01
N PHE A 90 -6.44 3.22 -2.23
CA PHE A 90 -5.29 2.40 -1.80
C PHE A 90 -5.33 2.03 -0.32
N LYS A 91 -5.85 2.93 0.53
CA LYS A 91 -6.01 2.68 1.97
C LYS A 91 -6.95 1.51 2.23
N ASP A 92 -8.12 1.52 1.61
CA ASP A 92 -9.10 0.44 1.76
C ASP A 92 -8.60 -0.86 1.11
N VAL A 93 -7.96 -0.78 -0.06
CA VAL A 93 -7.38 -1.95 -0.73
C VAL A 93 -6.35 -2.65 0.15
N TRP A 94 -5.38 -1.92 0.71
CA TRP A 94 -4.39 -2.52 1.61
C TRP A 94 -5.10 -3.08 2.86
N TYR A 95 -6.02 -2.32 3.45
CA TYR A 95 -6.73 -2.74 4.67
C TYR A 95 -7.45 -4.08 4.46
N ARG A 96 -8.20 -4.23 3.35
CA ARG A 96 -8.88 -5.48 2.99
C ARG A 96 -7.91 -6.64 2.84
N TYR A 97 -6.79 -6.47 2.13
CA TYR A 97 -5.78 -7.53 2.01
C TYR A 97 -5.19 -7.93 3.36
N ARG A 98 -4.98 -6.95 4.26
CA ARG A 98 -4.48 -7.23 5.61
C ARG A 98 -5.49 -8.01 6.44
N VAL A 99 -6.75 -7.56 6.47
CA VAL A 99 -7.81 -8.24 7.22
C VAL A 99 -8.00 -9.67 6.72
N THR A 100 -7.98 -9.90 5.41
CA THR A 100 -8.07 -11.26 4.84
C THR A 100 -6.89 -12.12 5.27
N ALA A 101 -5.66 -11.60 5.27
CA ALA A 101 -4.49 -12.34 5.74
C ALA A 101 -4.60 -12.69 7.23
N GLU A 102 -5.03 -11.75 8.08
CA GLU A 102 -5.21 -12.00 9.50
C GLU A 102 -6.32 -13.01 9.78
N LYS A 103 -7.45 -12.94 9.04
CA LYS A 103 -8.51 -13.97 9.13
C LYS A 103 -7.99 -15.36 8.81
N ILE A 104 -7.22 -15.51 7.72
CA ILE A 104 -6.63 -16.82 7.36
C ILE A 104 -5.72 -17.33 8.47
N LYS A 105 -4.88 -16.47 9.07
CA LYS A 105 -4.01 -16.87 10.19
C LYS A 105 -4.81 -17.32 11.40
N THR A 106 -5.88 -16.60 11.75
CA THR A 106 -6.75 -16.97 12.88
C THR A 106 -7.44 -18.31 12.67
N GLU A 107 -7.88 -18.63 11.45
CA GLU A 107 -8.53 -19.92 11.15
C GLU A 107 -7.54 -21.10 11.06
N CYS A 108 -6.24 -20.83 10.86
CA CYS A 108 -5.21 -21.87 10.78
C CYS A 108 -4.51 -22.15 12.12
N MET A 109 -4.73 -21.28 13.13
CA MET A 109 -4.20 -21.43 14.49
C MET A 109 -5.11 -22.33 15.32
#